data_AF-A0AAV5WYT2-F1
#
_entry.id   AF-A0AAV5WYT2-F1
#
_cell.length_a   1.000
_cell.length_b   1.000
_cell.length_c   1.000
_cell.angle_alpha   90.00
_cell.angle_beta   90.00
_cell.angle_gamma   90.00
#
_symmetry.space_group_name_H-M   'P 1'
#
loop_
_entity.id
_entity.type
_entity.pdbx_description
1 polymer ?
#
loop_
_entity_poly.entity_id
_entity_poly.type
_entity_poly.pdbx_seq_one_letter_code
_entity_poly.pdbx_strand_id
1 'polypeptide(L)'
;SSIEMAESSEPVCFFTCSLFDEMCTACASFRETVQFFSNYEGYVDEVEREETIAYLLTYYLESETETEFDEADSDDEEEEKMRQEAVEQIQREREEEHVPSALSIRYSRRCDICFFSNPPTRVAFISCGHLSCIHCAKHLAETGLILKTAICPFCRNPSKFVRIFEEEYRPSPPSFSTVLLSPS
;
A
#
# COMPACT_ATOMS: atom_id res chain seq x y z
N SER A 1 12.27 27.69 -30.82
CA SER A 1 11.90 28.40 -29.58
C SER A 1 11.83 27.35 -28.50
N SER A 2 12.91 27.20 -27.74
CA SER A 2 13.03 26.21 -26.67
C SER A 2 12.73 26.95 -25.37
N ILE A 3 11.78 26.45 -24.60
CA ILE A 3 11.45 26.98 -23.27
C ILE A 3 12.29 26.17 -22.28
N GLU A 4 13.28 26.83 -21.67
CA GLU A 4 13.95 26.33 -20.47
C GLU A 4 13.03 26.59 -19.27
N MET A 5 12.67 25.54 -18.55
CA MET A 5 11.96 25.65 -17.27
C MET A 5 12.99 25.61 -16.15
N ALA A 6 13.05 26.69 -15.36
CA ALA A 6 13.83 26.75 -14.13
C ALA A 6 13.19 25.85 -13.07
N GLU A 7 13.98 24.95 -12.49
CA GLU A 7 13.61 24.15 -11.33
C GLU A 7 13.62 25.03 -10.07
N SER A 8 12.48 25.62 -9.70
CA SER A 8 12.30 26.23 -8.39
C SER A 8 11.96 25.13 -7.37
N SER A 9 12.83 24.95 -6.38
CA SER A 9 12.68 23.98 -5.29
C SER A 9 11.63 24.40 -4.27
N GLU A 10 10.41 24.65 -4.71
CA GLU A 10 9.28 24.85 -3.81
C GLU A 10 8.75 23.48 -3.36
N PRO A 11 8.46 23.30 -2.06
CA PRO A 11 7.89 22.06 -1.57
C PRO A 11 6.52 21.82 -2.21
N VAL A 12 6.28 20.60 -2.70
CA VAL A 12 5.06 20.19 -3.45
C VAL A 12 3.74 20.52 -2.72
N CYS A 13 3.77 20.68 -1.38
CA CYS A 13 2.67 21.21 -0.54
C CYS A 13 2.20 22.61 -0.95
N PHE A 14 3.14 23.49 -1.28
CA PHE A 14 2.87 24.92 -1.39
C PHE A 14 2.00 25.23 -2.61
N PHE A 15 2.29 24.55 -3.73
CA PHE A 15 1.55 24.72 -4.99
C PHE A 15 0.12 24.17 -4.92
N THR A 16 -0.10 23.12 -4.12
CA THR A 16 -1.43 22.52 -3.96
C THR A 16 -2.28 23.31 -2.96
N CYS A 17 -1.71 23.79 -1.85
CA CYS A 17 -2.47 24.57 -0.86
C CYS A 17 -2.88 25.96 -1.38
N SER A 18 -2.09 26.59 -2.25
CA SER A 18 -2.40 27.91 -2.82
C SER A 18 -3.56 27.89 -3.83
N LEU A 19 -3.92 26.71 -4.37
CA LEU A 19 -5.07 26.55 -5.27
C LEU A 19 -6.42 26.44 -4.55
N PHE A 20 -6.43 26.11 -3.26
CA PHE A 20 -7.65 25.81 -2.49
C PHE A 20 -7.94 26.82 -1.36
N ASP A 21 -7.17 27.91 -1.26
CA ASP A 21 -7.32 28.98 -0.25
C ASP A 21 -7.24 28.50 1.23
N GLU A 22 -6.91 27.23 1.47
CA GLU A 22 -6.71 26.63 2.78
C GLU A 22 -5.24 26.21 2.91
N MET A 23 -4.43 27.00 3.64
CA MET A 23 -3.04 26.65 3.96
C MET A 23 -3.00 25.60 5.06
N CYS A 24 -2.26 24.50 4.85
CA CYS A 24 -2.01 23.53 5.92
C CYS A 24 -1.01 24.08 6.96
N THR A 25 -1.02 23.50 8.16
CA THR A 25 -0.16 23.89 9.29
C THR A 25 1.34 23.86 8.97
N ALA A 26 1.79 22.93 8.13
CA ALA A 26 3.19 22.83 7.70
C ALA A 26 3.59 23.96 6.74
N CYS A 27 2.69 24.36 5.83
CA CYS A 27 2.92 25.48 4.93
C CYS A 27 2.75 26.84 5.68
N ALA A 28 2.01 26.89 6.80
CA ALA A 28 1.93 28.06 7.70
C ALA A 28 3.21 28.29 8.52
N SER A 29 3.77 27.24 9.13
CA SER A 29 5.01 27.35 9.90
C SER A 29 6.20 27.76 9.02
N PHE A 30 6.27 27.27 7.78
CA PHE A 30 7.30 27.70 6.82
C PHE A 30 7.21 29.21 6.52
N ARG A 31 6.01 29.75 6.35
CA ARG A 31 5.79 31.19 6.08
C ARG A 31 6.23 32.05 7.27
N GLU A 32 5.94 31.63 8.50
CA GLU A 32 6.37 32.33 9.71
C GLU A 32 7.90 32.34 9.86
N THR A 33 8.55 31.19 9.60
CA THR A 33 10.02 31.09 9.62
C THR A 33 10.67 32.02 8.59
N VAL A 34 10.16 32.07 7.36
CA VAL A 34 10.69 32.96 6.31
C VAL A 34 10.46 34.44 6.65
N GLN A 35 9.30 34.81 7.20
CA GLN A 35 9.04 36.18 7.66
C GLN A 35 9.90 36.59 8.85
N PHE A 36 10.27 35.65 9.72
CA PHE A 36 11.19 35.91 10.83
C PHE A 36 12.59 36.30 10.32
N PHE A 37 13.10 35.58 9.31
CA PHE A 37 14.39 35.91 8.71
C PHE A 37 14.36 37.22 7.90
N SER A 38 13.25 37.56 7.24
CA SER A 38 13.17 38.80 6.45
C SER A 38 13.09 40.06 7.32
N ASN A 39 12.58 39.96 8.55
CA ASN A 39 12.45 41.11 9.46
C ASN A 39 13.71 41.38 10.29
N TYR A 40 14.76 40.56 10.14
CA TYR A 40 16.06 40.74 10.80
C TYR A 40 17.06 41.50 9.90
N GLU A 41 16.58 42.56 9.23
CA GLU A 41 17.38 43.58 8.52
C GLU A 41 17.62 44.80 9.43
N GLY A 42 18.13 44.54 10.64
CA GLY A 42 18.53 45.56 11.60
C GLY A 42 20.02 45.49 11.88
N TYR A 43 20.81 46.19 11.07
CA TYR A 43 22.13 46.75 11.39
C TYR A 43 23.03 45.91 12.31
N VAL A 44 23.54 44.81 11.78
CA VAL A 44 24.73 44.13 12.33
C VAL A 44 25.70 44.02 11.16
N ASP A 45 26.92 44.53 11.33
CA ASP A 45 28.00 44.46 10.35
C ASP A 45 28.15 42.99 9.89
N GLU A 46 28.21 42.73 8.58
CA GLU A 46 28.18 41.37 8.02
C GLU A 46 29.23 40.43 8.64
N VAL A 47 30.33 41.02 9.13
CA VAL A 47 31.44 40.32 9.78
C VAL A 47 31.14 39.89 11.22
N GLU A 48 30.36 40.68 12.00
CA GLU A 48 30.00 40.32 13.39
C GLU A 48 28.88 39.25 13.45
N ARG A 49 28.11 39.12 12.37
CA ARG A 49 27.02 38.15 12.26
C ARG A 49 27.53 36.71 12.17
N GLU A 50 28.56 36.47 11.38
CA GLU A 50 29.15 35.13 11.23
C GLU A 50 29.82 34.66 12.52
N GLU A 51 30.54 35.54 13.21
CA GLU A 51 31.18 35.21 14.50
C GLU A 51 30.14 34.94 15.60
N THR A 52 29.03 35.70 15.63
CA THR A 52 27.95 35.47 16.60
C THR A 52 27.21 34.17 16.32
N ILE A 53 26.96 33.84 15.05
CA ILE A 53 26.33 32.57 14.65
C ILE A 53 27.25 31.39 14.98
N ALA A 54 28.55 31.50 14.70
CA ALA A 54 29.53 30.47 15.03
C ALA A 54 29.62 30.23 16.54
N TYR A 55 29.67 31.29 17.35
CA TYR A 55 29.71 31.21 18.81
C TYR A 55 28.44 30.57 19.40
N LEU A 56 27.26 30.95 18.88
CA LEU A 56 26.00 30.34 19.31
C LEU A 56 25.92 28.86 18.90
N LEU A 57 26.37 28.51 17.69
CA LEU A 57 26.44 27.11 17.24
C LEU A 57 27.37 26.28 18.12
N THR A 58 28.55 26.78 18.48
CA THR A 58 29.47 26.05 19.37
C THR A 58 28.90 25.88 20.76
N TYR A 59 28.26 26.93 21.32
CA TYR A 59 27.65 26.86 22.65
C TYR A 59 26.49 25.84 22.69
N TYR A 60 25.64 25.82 21.67
CA TYR A 60 24.55 24.83 21.56
C TYR A 60 25.10 23.41 21.42
N LEU A 61 26.10 23.20 20.55
CA LEU A 61 26.73 21.89 20.35
C LEU A 61 27.45 21.38 21.60
N GLU A 62 28.10 22.25 22.38
CA GLU A 62 28.75 21.88 23.63
C GLU A 62 27.72 21.52 24.71
N SER A 63 26.61 22.26 24.78
CA SER A 63 25.54 22.02 25.76
C SER A 63 24.76 20.72 25.54
N GLU A 64 24.75 20.18 24.33
CA GLU A 64 24.09 18.90 24.01
C GLU A 64 24.93 17.67 24.37
N THR A 65 26.23 17.84 24.68
CA THR A 65 27.15 16.70 24.90
C THR A 65 27.34 16.28 26.36
N GLU A 66 26.79 17.00 27.33
CA GLU A 66 26.93 16.71 28.77
C GLU A 66 25.74 15.94 29.40
N THR A 67 24.91 15.29 28.60
CA THR A 67 23.95 14.31 29.13
C THR A 67 24.51 12.90 28.97
N GLU A 68 25.31 12.47 29.95
CA GLU A 68 25.62 11.06 30.21
C GLU A 68 24.31 10.29 30.36
N PHE A 69 23.93 9.57 29.30
CA PHE A 69 22.74 8.73 29.23
C PHE A 69 23.13 7.29 29.59
N ASP A 70 23.31 7.03 30.88
CA ASP A 70 23.66 5.71 31.43
C ASP A 70 22.42 4.85 31.78
N GLU A 71 21.48 4.70 30.84
CA GLU A 71 20.32 3.79 30.99
C GLU A 71 19.97 3.08 29.67
N ALA A 72 20.90 2.31 29.10
CA ALA A 72 20.71 1.63 27.80
C ALA A 72 20.63 0.09 27.85
N ASP A 73 20.68 -0.54 29.03
CA ASP A 73 20.79 -2.01 29.12
C ASP A 73 19.54 -2.73 29.66
N SER A 74 18.49 -2.04 30.12
CA SER A 74 17.27 -2.70 30.65
C SER A 74 16.14 -2.86 29.65
N ASP A 75 16.11 -2.07 28.57
CA ASP A 75 14.99 -2.04 27.63
C ASP A 75 15.07 -3.15 26.56
N ASP A 76 16.27 -3.65 26.29
CA ASP A 76 16.51 -4.65 25.24
C ASP A 76 15.88 -6.03 25.58
N GLU A 77 15.87 -6.43 26.86
CA GLU A 77 15.30 -7.71 27.28
C GLU A 77 13.77 -7.72 27.16
N GLU A 78 13.12 -6.59 27.46
CA GLU A 78 11.66 -6.47 27.39
C GLU A 78 11.18 -6.37 25.93
N GLU A 79 11.93 -5.69 25.06
CA GLU A 79 11.64 -5.62 23.64
C GLU A 79 11.75 -7.01 22.96
N GLU A 80 12.80 -7.77 23.25
CA GLU A 80 12.99 -9.11 22.66
C GLU A 80 11.87 -10.07 23.11
N LYS A 81 11.46 -9.97 24.38
CA LYS A 81 10.32 -10.75 24.89
C LYS A 81 9.02 -10.40 24.17
N MET A 82 8.72 -9.11 23.95
CA MET A 82 7.54 -8.69 23.20
C MET A 82 7.57 -9.18 21.75
N ARG A 83 8.74 -9.17 21.10
CA ARG A 83 8.90 -9.70 19.74
C ARG A 83 8.61 -11.20 19.68
N GLN A 84 9.11 -11.97 20.65
CA GLN A 84 8.85 -13.41 20.73
C GLN A 84 7.37 -13.69 20.93
N GLU A 85 6.70 -13.00 21.86
CA GLU A 85 5.26 -13.15 22.09
C GLU A 85 4.43 -12.78 20.85
N ALA A 86 4.80 -11.72 20.12
CA ALA A 86 4.13 -11.33 18.89
C ALA A 86 4.29 -12.38 17.78
N VAL A 87 5.48 -12.97 17.63
CA VAL A 87 5.73 -14.05 16.66
C VAL A 87 4.93 -15.30 17.00
N GLU A 88 4.88 -15.68 18.28
CA GLU A 88 4.08 -16.81 18.75
C GLU A 88 2.58 -16.58 18.53
N GLN A 89 2.10 -15.35 18.77
CA GLN A 89 0.71 -15.01 18.51
C GLN A 89 0.37 -15.09 17.02
N ILE A 90 1.22 -14.56 16.13
CA ILE A 90 1.04 -14.66 14.68
C ILE A 90 1.05 -16.12 14.22
N GLN A 91 1.94 -16.95 14.78
CA GLN A 91 1.98 -18.38 14.44
C GLN A 91 0.69 -19.09 14.86
N ARG A 92 0.21 -18.85 16.08
CA ARG A 92 -1.04 -19.41 16.58
C ARG A 92 -2.24 -19.00 15.71
N GLU A 93 -2.34 -17.72 15.37
CA GLU A 93 -3.40 -17.21 14.50
C GLU A 93 -3.36 -17.85 13.10
N ARG A 94 -2.17 -18.04 12.51
CA ARG A 94 -2.02 -18.73 11.22
C ARG A 94 -2.41 -20.20 11.31
N GLU A 95 -2.06 -20.89 12.38
CA GLU A 95 -2.45 -22.29 12.61
C GLU A 95 -3.98 -22.43 12.75
N GLU A 96 -4.63 -21.46 13.39
CA GLU A 96 -6.09 -21.37 13.49
C GLU A 96 -6.76 -20.99 12.16
N GLU A 97 -6.15 -20.13 11.33
CA GLU A 97 -6.67 -19.79 10.01
C GLU A 97 -6.51 -20.95 9.00
N HIS A 98 -5.49 -21.79 9.19
CA HIS A 98 -5.26 -23.00 8.42
C HIS A 98 -6.24 -24.15 8.70
N VAL A 99 -7.31 -23.94 9.47
CA VAL A 99 -8.38 -24.94 9.58
C VAL A 99 -9.04 -25.07 8.20
N PRO A 100 -9.02 -26.25 7.55
CA PRO A 100 -9.54 -26.45 6.19
C PRO A 100 -11.00 -26.03 6.02
N SER A 101 -11.76 -25.93 7.11
CA SER A 101 -13.13 -25.42 7.10
C SER A 101 -13.22 -23.91 6.84
N ALA A 102 -12.31 -23.10 7.36
CA ALA A 102 -12.31 -21.63 7.21
C ALA A 102 -11.87 -21.22 5.79
N LEU A 103 -10.89 -21.92 5.22
CA LEU A 103 -10.46 -21.76 3.81
C LEU A 103 -11.48 -22.36 2.81
N SER A 104 -12.56 -22.97 3.29
CA SER A 104 -13.57 -23.62 2.47
C SER A 104 -14.97 -23.04 2.68
N ILE A 105 -15.12 -21.72 2.54
CA ILE A 105 -16.32 -21.24 1.86
C ILE A 105 -16.25 -21.82 0.45
N ARG A 106 -16.74 -23.06 0.30
CA ARG A 106 -16.64 -23.84 -0.92
C ARG A 106 -17.52 -23.16 -1.95
N TYR A 107 -16.94 -22.24 -2.71
CA TYR A 107 -17.59 -21.67 -3.87
C TYR A 107 -17.91 -22.82 -4.82
N SER A 108 -19.20 -23.11 -4.98
CA SER A 108 -19.65 -24.11 -5.94
C SER A 108 -19.18 -23.70 -7.33
N ARG A 109 -18.49 -24.60 -8.03
CA ARG A 109 -18.15 -24.40 -9.45
C ARG A 109 -19.31 -24.71 -10.38
N ARG A 110 -20.43 -25.22 -9.85
CA ARG A 110 -21.60 -25.58 -10.63
C ARG A 110 -22.13 -24.36 -11.39
N CYS A 111 -22.38 -24.52 -12.68
CA CYS A 111 -23.09 -23.50 -13.45
C CYS A 111 -24.57 -23.51 -13.07
N ASP A 112 -25.14 -22.40 -12.62
CA ASP A 112 -26.55 -22.34 -12.21
C ASP A 112 -27.56 -22.35 -13.37
N ILE A 113 -27.08 -22.29 -14.61
CA ILE A 113 -27.93 -22.31 -15.82
C ILE A 113 -28.10 -23.73 -16.35
N CYS A 114 -27.00 -24.44 -16.62
CA CYS A 114 -27.02 -25.81 -17.13
C CYS A 114 -26.77 -26.87 -16.05
N PHE A 115 -26.51 -26.46 -14.82
CA PHE A 115 -26.24 -27.34 -13.67
C PHE A 115 -25.03 -28.28 -13.81
N PHE A 116 -24.17 -28.05 -14.80
CA PHE A 116 -22.91 -28.77 -14.93
C PHE A 116 -22.00 -28.46 -13.74
N SER A 117 -21.58 -29.49 -13.01
CA SER A 117 -20.95 -29.38 -11.70
C SER A 117 -19.60 -28.67 -11.71
N ASN A 118 -18.82 -28.81 -12.77
CA ASN A 118 -17.49 -28.24 -12.87
C ASN A 118 -17.12 -27.89 -14.32
N PRO A 119 -17.68 -26.81 -14.90
CA PRO A 119 -17.45 -26.45 -16.29
C PRO A 119 -15.97 -26.09 -16.51
N PRO A 120 -15.32 -26.59 -17.58
CA PRO A 120 -13.89 -26.40 -17.82
C PRO A 120 -13.52 -24.94 -18.14
N THR A 121 -14.52 -24.11 -18.48
CA THR A 121 -14.30 -22.70 -18.73
C THR A 121 -15.51 -21.91 -18.28
N ARG A 122 -15.25 -20.91 -17.43
CA ARG A 122 -16.24 -19.96 -16.93
C ARG A 122 -15.99 -18.57 -17.52
N VAL A 123 -17.04 -17.75 -17.50
CA VAL A 123 -16.99 -16.37 -17.94
C VAL A 123 -17.64 -15.48 -16.88
N ALA A 124 -17.17 -14.24 -16.78
CA ALA A 124 -17.79 -13.17 -16.00
C ALA A 124 -18.51 -12.19 -16.93
N PHE A 125 -19.72 -11.78 -16.56
CA PHE A 125 -20.40 -10.66 -17.20
C PHE A 125 -19.79 -9.34 -16.70
N ILE A 126 -19.18 -8.57 -17.59
CA ILE A 126 -18.37 -7.38 -17.26
C ILE A 126 -19.15 -6.34 -16.43
N SER A 127 -20.44 -6.12 -16.74
CA SER A 127 -21.21 -5.04 -16.10
C SER A 127 -21.68 -5.38 -14.68
N CYS A 128 -21.70 -6.66 -14.28
CA CYS A 128 -22.30 -7.08 -13.02
C CYS A 128 -21.53 -8.14 -12.24
N GLY A 129 -20.43 -8.68 -12.79
CA GLY A 129 -19.57 -9.66 -12.12
C GLY A 129 -20.15 -11.07 -11.99
N HIS A 130 -21.41 -11.32 -12.36
CA HIS A 130 -21.99 -12.66 -12.28
C HIS A 130 -21.27 -13.67 -13.18
N LEU A 131 -21.27 -14.92 -12.75
CA LEU A 131 -20.51 -16.01 -13.37
C LEU A 131 -21.41 -17.01 -14.08
N SER A 132 -20.97 -17.54 -15.22
CA SER A 132 -21.60 -18.68 -15.89
C SER A 132 -20.59 -19.51 -16.67
N CYS A 133 -20.98 -20.70 -17.16
CA CYS A 133 -20.12 -21.45 -18.08
C CYS A 133 -20.12 -20.81 -19.47
N ILE A 134 -19.02 -20.99 -20.21
CA ILE A 134 -18.85 -20.40 -21.55
C ILE A 134 -19.94 -20.81 -22.55
N HIS A 135 -20.44 -22.05 -22.46
CA HIS A 135 -21.48 -22.55 -23.36
C HIS A 135 -22.81 -21.83 -23.13
N CYS A 136 -23.23 -21.65 -21.88
CA CYS A 136 -24.46 -20.91 -21.56
C CYS A 136 -24.35 -19.44 -21.95
N ALA A 137 -23.21 -18.79 -21.70
CA ALA A 137 -23.02 -17.39 -22.07
C ALA A 137 -23.05 -17.17 -23.59
N LYS A 138 -22.42 -18.08 -24.37
CA LYS A 138 -22.49 -18.04 -25.84
C LYS A 138 -23.93 -18.24 -26.34
N HIS A 139 -24.63 -19.23 -25.80
CA HIS A 139 -26.03 -19.48 -26.17
C HIS A 139 -26.93 -18.27 -25.89
N LEU A 140 -26.74 -17.60 -24.75
CA LEU A 140 -27.46 -16.37 -24.40
C LEU A 140 -27.12 -15.22 -25.36
N ALA A 141 -25.86 -15.10 -25.78
CA ALA A 141 -25.46 -14.09 -26.77
C ALA A 141 -26.03 -14.36 -28.17
N GLU A 142 -26.08 -15.63 -28.60
CA GLU A 142 -26.67 -16.04 -29.87
C GLU A 142 -28.19 -15.81 -29.90
N THR A 143 -28.86 -16.06 -28.77
CA THR A 143 -30.31 -15.83 -28.62
C THR A 143 -30.64 -14.33 -28.47
N GLY A 144 -29.67 -13.51 -28.07
CA GLY A 144 -29.75 -12.04 -28.01
C GLY A 144 -29.74 -11.39 -29.40
N LEU A 145 -30.71 -11.76 -30.25
CA LEU A 145 -30.76 -11.49 -31.69
C LEU A 145 -30.71 -10.00 -32.08
N ILE A 146 -30.95 -9.06 -31.16
CA ILE A 146 -31.12 -7.64 -31.48
C ILE A 146 -29.88 -6.79 -31.17
N LEU A 147 -29.12 -7.10 -30.11
CA LEU A 147 -28.08 -6.19 -29.60
C LEU A 147 -26.66 -6.77 -29.62
N LYS A 148 -26.46 -8.03 -30.02
CA LYS A 148 -25.16 -8.75 -29.90
C LYS A 148 -24.54 -8.66 -28.50
N THR A 149 -25.34 -8.35 -27.49
CA THR A 149 -24.96 -8.29 -26.09
C THR A 149 -25.70 -9.40 -25.37
N ALA A 150 -24.98 -10.12 -24.51
CA ALA A 150 -25.61 -11.12 -23.68
C ALA A 150 -26.36 -10.42 -22.54
N ILE A 151 -27.57 -10.86 -22.24
CA ILE A 151 -28.29 -10.42 -21.05
C ILE A 151 -27.88 -11.35 -19.92
N CYS A 152 -27.36 -10.80 -18.83
CA CYS A 152 -27.00 -11.60 -17.65
C CYS A 152 -28.26 -12.33 -17.13
N PRO A 153 -28.26 -13.67 -16.99
CA PRO A 153 -29.46 -14.40 -16.58
C PRO A 153 -29.80 -14.20 -15.09
N PHE A 154 -28.87 -13.67 -14.30
CA PHE A 154 -29.02 -13.47 -12.85
C PHE A 154 -29.64 -12.10 -12.53
N CYS A 155 -29.06 -11.01 -13.06
CA CYS A 155 -29.50 -9.65 -12.77
C CYS A 155 -30.14 -8.93 -13.97
N ARG A 156 -30.20 -9.57 -15.15
CA ARG A 156 -30.78 -9.03 -16.39
C ARG A 156 -30.09 -7.78 -16.95
N ASN A 157 -28.93 -7.41 -16.42
CA ASN A 157 -28.13 -6.33 -17.00
C ASN A 157 -27.55 -6.78 -18.36
N PRO A 158 -27.70 -5.97 -19.42
CA PRO A 158 -27.01 -6.22 -20.68
C PRO A 158 -25.49 -6.10 -20.45
N SER A 159 -24.74 -7.08 -20.94
CA SER A 159 -23.31 -7.15 -20.69
C SER A 159 -22.58 -7.92 -21.79
N LYS A 160 -21.34 -7.55 -22.03
CA LYS A 160 -20.36 -8.47 -22.64
C LYS A 160 -19.86 -9.43 -21.55
N PHE A 161 -19.20 -10.51 -21.95
CA PHE A 161 -18.56 -11.41 -21.00
C PHE A 161 -17.11 -11.67 -21.40
N VAL A 162 -16.28 -11.94 -20.40
CA VAL A 162 -14.86 -12.29 -20.56
C VAL A 162 -14.60 -13.66 -19.97
N ARG A 163 -13.67 -14.40 -20.59
CA ARG A 163 -13.21 -15.69 -20.07
C ARG A 163 -12.40 -15.47 -18.79
N ILE A 164 -12.67 -16.29 -17.78
CA ILE A 164 -11.86 -16.34 -16.57
C ILE A 164 -10.86 -17.47 -16.72
N PHE A 165 -9.61 -17.18 -16.36
CA PHE A 165 -8.55 -18.17 -16.26
C PHE A 165 -8.41 -18.55 -14.80
N GLU A 166 -8.61 -19.83 -14.51
CA GLU A 166 -8.42 -20.39 -13.19
C GLU A 166 -7.08 -21.11 -13.22
N GLU A 167 -6.15 -20.65 -12.40
CA GLU A 167 -4.93 -21.41 -12.15
C GLU A 167 -5.31 -22.65 -11.36
N GLU A 168 -5.06 -23.83 -11.94
CA GLU A 168 -5.02 -25.04 -11.15
C GLU A 168 -3.84 -24.88 -10.18
N TYR A 169 -4.14 -24.80 -8.88
CA TYR A 169 -3.12 -24.83 -7.86
C TYR A 169 -2.29 -26.10 -8.07
N ARG A 170 -1.10 -25.93 -8.65
CA ARG A 170 -0.05 -26.94 -8.56
C ARG A 170 0.70 -26.61 -7.30
N PRO A 171 0.66 -27.48 -6.26
CA PRO A 171 1.56 -27.29 -5.13
C PRO A 171 2.96 -27.18 -5.73
N SER A 172 3.66 -26.09 -5.39
CA SER A 172 5.07 -25.99 -5.72
C SER A 172 5.75 -27.24 -5.15
N PRO A 173 6.65 -27.89 -5.90
CA PRO A 173 7.45 -28.96 -5.31
C PRO A 173 8.10 -28.39 -4.04
N PRO A 174 8.15 -29.16 -2.94
CA PRO A 174 8.76 -28.69 -1.70
C PRO A 174 10.16 -28.18 -2.04
N SER A 175 10.43 -26.91 -1.76
CA SER A 175 11.75 -26.34 -1.97
C SER A 175 12.72 -27.10 -1.07
N PHE A 176 13.60 -27.90 -1.66
CA PHE A 176 14.67 -28.66 -1.00
C PHE A 176 15.77 -27.75 -0.40
N SER A 177 15.40 -26.62 0.20
CA SER A 177 16.37 -25.78 0.89
C SER A 177 16.49 -26.24 2.34
N THR A 178 17.68 -26.71 2.67
CA THR A 178 18.24 -26.90 4.02
C THR A 178 17.98 -28.24 4.70
N VAL A 179 18.56 -29.31 4.15
CA VAL A 179 19.19 -30.34 5.01
C VAL A 179 20.70 -30.05 4.97
N LEU A 180 21.15 -29.10 5.78
CA LEU A 180 22.57 -28.99 6.11
C LEU A 180 22.90 -30.21 6.98
N LEU A 181 23.52 -31.21 6.37
CA LEU A 181 24.20 -32.29 7.06
C LEU A 181 25.29 -31.68 7.95
N SER A 182 25.08 -31.71 9.26
CA SER A 182 26.13 -31.49 10.25
C SER A 182 27.21 -32.56 10.05
N PRO A 183 28.50 -32.21 9.85
CA PRO A 183 29.56 -33.19 9.90
C PRO A 183 29.72 -33.71 11.34
N SER A 184 29.92 -35.02 11.45
CA SER A 184 30.27 -35.72 12.70
C SER A 184 31.75 -35.57 13.05
#